data_AF-A0A0J9S5N6-F1
#
_entry.id   AF-A0A0J9S5N6-F1
#
_cell.length_a   1.000
_cell.length_b   1.000
_cell.length_c   1.000
_cell.angle_alpha   90.00
_cell.angle_beta   90.00
_cell.angle_gamma   90.00
#
_symmetry.space_group_name_H-M   'P 1'
#
loop_
_entity.id
_entity.type
_entity.pdbx_description
1 polymer ?
#
loop_
_entity_poly.entity_id
_entity_poly.type
_entity_poly.pdbx_seq_one_letter_code
_entity_poly.pdbx_strand_id
1 'polypeptide(L)'
;MDPKGHFKEPFLYVETKGVEEEKRQLYFTFVEKCFDHLLQQSDEYILATVKRNGSLVSFFFSHLLSPHRSYDLPLDRPDGERERSPFDKHIFNLYIKLVRIYLNKDRRETSTIKSTLIKIHVFMDIIMMFHRSKRKKKEIKNLLNEAYRVNRINFLNMSKYISFLYEEVKTLKEEIERHAHNRGNLQNLLFKINEFAVALFCFVKFFHPFNYFDRMENKQTKDLILLRLIFYRGVDVGSFSLSTSAPEILKGGEGSGGSSFIHLLVRTYFEMVGTEERKHLLGRGSQ
;
A
#
# COMPACT_ATOMS: atom_id res chain seq x y z
N MET A 1 -11.22 -24.01 -18.89
CA MET A 1 -9.79 -23.80 -19.24
C MET A 1 -9.62 -23.63 -20.75
N ASP A 2 -8.56 -22.98 -21.22
CA ASP A 2 -8.14 -23.00 -22.63
C ASP A 2 -7.43 -24.33 -22.99
N PRO A 3 -7.12 -24.62 -24.27
CA PRO A 3 -6.46 -25.87 -24.67
C PRO A 3 -5.06 -26.08 -24.06
N LYS A 4 -4.46 -25.03 -23.47
CA LYS A 4 -3.19 -25.08 -22.74
C LYS A 4 -3.40 -25.13 -21.23
N GLY A 5 -4.64 -25.35 -20.79
CA GLY A 5 -5.01 -25.47 -19.40
C GLY A 5 -5.17 -24.13 -18.68
N HIS A 6 -5.13 -22.96 -19.32
CA HIS A 6 -5.26 -21.68 -18.60
C HIS A 6 -6.70 -21.32 -18.25
N PHE A 7 -6.91 -20.60 -17.14
CA PHE A 7 -8.24 -20.10 -16.79
C PHE A 7 -8.79 -19.17 -17.87
N LYS A 8 -9.89 -19.59 -18.51
CA LYS A 8 -10.65 -18.81 -19.50
C LYS A 8 -11.88 -18.12 -18.89
N GLU A 9 -12.30 -18.59 -17.71
CA GLU A 9 -13.50 -18.10 -17.04
C GLU A 9 -13.25 -16.73 -16.39
N PRO A 10 -14.27 -15.84 -16.42
CA PRO A 10 -14.19 -14.54 -15.80
C PRO A 10 -14.27 -14.66 -14.28
N PHE A 11 -13.29 -14.11 -13.57
CA PHE A 11 -13.39 -13.82 -12.14
C PHE A 11 -14.20 -12.52 -11.98
N LEU A 12 -15.31 -12.61 -11.25
CA LEU A 12 -16.15 -11.46 -10.90
C LEU A 12 -15.90 -11.06 -9.44
N TYR A 13 -15.53 -9.80 -9.21
CA TYR A 13 -15.51 -9.28 -7.85
C TYR A 13 -16.92 -8.82 -7.49
N VAL A 14 -17.70 -9.72 -6.90
CA VAL A 14 -19.10 -9.45 -6.62
C VAL A 14 -19.22 -8.96 -5.18
N GLU A 15 -19.49 -7.66 -4.99
CA GLU A 15 -20.20 -7.21 -3.79
C GLU A 15 -21.64 -7.72 -3.90
N THR A 16 -21.86 -8.98 -3.52
CA THR A 16 -23.14 -9.70 -3.68
C THR A 16 -24.18 -9.18 -2.68
N LYS A 17 -24.63 -7.94 -2.81
CA LYS A 17 -25.90 -7.54 -2.21
C LYS A 17 -27.03 -8.03 -3.13
N GLY A 18 -27.84 -8.98 -2.65
CA GLY A 18 -29.05 -9.44 -3.35
C GLY A 18 -28.97 -10.81 -4.06
N VAL A 19 -27.91 -11.59 -3.84
CA VAL A 19 -27.81 -12.98 -4.34
C VAL A 19 -28.10 -13.96 -3.19
N GLU A 20 -28.78 -15.07 -3.49
CA GLU A 20 -28.99 -16.16 -2.52
C GLU A 20 -27.65 -16.66 -1.95
N GLU A 21 -27.58 -16.80 -0.63
CA GLU A 21 -26.34 -17.13 0.09
C GLU A 21 -25.71 -18.45 -0.40
N GLU A 22 -26.51 -19.43 -0.81
CA GLU A 22 -26.02 -20.69 -1.37
C GLU A 22 -25.24 -20.49 -2.68
N LYS A 23 -25.76 -19.68 -3.61
CA LYS A 23 -25.07 -19.34 -4.87
C LYS A 23 -23.77 -18.58 -4.61
N ARG A 24 -23.76 -17.74 -3.57
CA ARG A 24 -22.56 -17.03 -3.12
C ARG A 24 -21.48 -17.97 -2.59
N GLN A 25 -21.86 -18.94 -1.75
CA GLN A 25 -20.92 -19.93 -1.21
C GLN A 25 -20.34 -20.83 -2.30
N LEU A 26 -21.16 -21.24 -3.27
CA LEU A 26 -20.70 -21.99 -4.45
C LEU A 26 -19.68 -21.18 -5.27
N TYR A 27 -19.94 -19.88 -5.47
CA TYR A 27 -19.00 -18.99 -6.15
C TYR A 27 -17.69 -18.83 -5.38
N PHE A 28 -17.75 -18.65 -4.06
CA PHE A 28 -16.56 -18.56 -3.21
C PHE A 28 -15.70 -19.82 -3.30
N THR A 29 -16.33 -20.99 -3.15
CA THR A 29 -15.66 -22.30 -3.28
C THR A 29 -15.01 -22.46 -4.66
N PHE A 30 -15.70 -22.02 -5.73
CA PHE A 30 -15.16 -22.05 -7.08
C PHE A 30 -13.90 -21.18 -7.21
N VAL A 31 -13.96 -19.94 -6.72
CA VAL A 31 -12.83 -19.00 -6.77
C VAL A 31 -11.65 -19.54 -5.94
N GLU A 32 -11.88 -20.06 -4.73
CA GLU A 32 -10.85 -20.67 -3.89
C GLU A 32 -10.15 -21.82 -4.61
N LYS A 33 -10.90 -22.75 -5.21
CA LYS A 33 -10.33 -23.85 -6.00
C LYS A 33 -9.51 -23.35 -7.19
N CYS A 34 -9.93 -22.26 -7.83
CA CYS A 34 -9.18 -21.66 -8.92
C CYS A 34 -7.84 -21.09 -8.43
N PHE A 35 -7.83 -20.37 -7.30
CA PHE A 35 -6.60 -19.85 -6.70
C PHE A 35 -5.69 -20.98 -6.22
N ASP A 36 -6.22 -22.00 -5.56
CA ASP A 36 -5.42 -23.14 -5.09
C ASP A 36 -4.79 -23.89 -6.26
N HIS A 37 -5.56 -24.14 -7.32
CA HIS A 37 -5.01 -24.73 -8.53
C HIS A 37 -3.90 -23.85 -9.13
N LEU A 38 -4.15 -22.54 -9.30
CA LEU A 38 -3.18 -21.59 -9.84
C LEU A 38 -1.87 -21.57 -9.03
N LEU A 39 -1.96 -21.57 -7.70
CA LEU A 39 -0.81 -21.51 -6.79
C LEU A 39 0.05 -22.77 -6.81
N GLN A 40 -0.51 -23.90 -7.24
CA GLN A 40 0.21 -25.17 -7.39
C GLN A 40 0.87 -25.33 -8.77
N GLN A 41 0.58 -24.45 -9.73
CA GLN A 41 1.15 -24.55 -11.08
C GLN A 41 2.59 -24.01 -11.17
N SER A 42 3.25 -24.32 -12.29
CA SER A 42 4.59 -23.80 -12.59
C SER A 42 4.59 -22.27 -12.74
N ASP A 43 5.76 -21.67 -12.55
CA ASP A 43 5.92 -20.23 -12.67
C ASP A 43 5.56 -19.73 -14.09
N GLU A 44 5.88 -20.50 -15.14
CA GLU A 44 5.50 -20.20 -16.53
C GLU A 44 3.99 -20.18 -16.71
N TYR A 45 3.29 -21.17 -16.13
CA TYR A 45 1.84 -21.23 -16.20
C TYR A 45 1.20 -20.04 -15.48
N ILE A 46 1.69 -19.70 -14.29
CA ILE A 46 1.19 -18.56 -13.50
C ILE A 46 1.37 -17.26 -14.29
N LEU A 47 2.55 -17.03 -14.85
CA LEU A 47 2.85 -15.85 -15.68
C LEU A 47 1.94 -15.76 -16.90
N ALA A 48 1.76 -16.87 -17.63
CA ALA A 48 0.88 -16.92 -18.79
C ALA A 48 -0.59 -16.64 -18.42
N THR A 49 -1.05 -17.21 -17.30
CA THR A 49 -2.41 -17.01 -16.80
C THR A 49 -2.66 -15.56 -16.41
N VAL A 50 -1.78 -14.96 -15.61
CA VAL A 50 -1.90 -13.54 -15.20
C VAL A 50 -1.83 -12.59 -16.40
N LYS A 51 -1.04 -12.93 -17.43
CA LYS A 51 -0.96 -12.14 -18.66
C LYS A 51 -2.24 -12.19 -19.50
N ARG A 52 -2.92 -13.34 -19.54
CA ARG A 52 -4.07 -13.57 -20.43
C ARG A 52 -5.42 -13.34 -19.75
N ASN A 53 -5.50 -13.54 -18.45
CA ASN A 53 -6.75 -13.46 -17.72
C ASN A 53 -6.89 -12.09 -17.03
N GLY A 54 -7.42 -11.12 -17.78
CA GLY A 54 -7.69 -9.76 -17.26
C GLY A 54 -8.69 -9.73 -16.10
N SER A 55 -9.59 -10.71 -16.03
CA SER A 55 -10.57 -10.80 -14.94
C SER A 55 -9.93 -11.21 -13.61
N LEU A 56 -8.93 -12.09 -13.62
CA LEU A 56 -8.14 -12.43 -12.41
C LEU A 56 -7.42 -11.19 -11.87
N VAL A 57 -6.83 -10.40 -12.77
CA VAL A 57 -6.15 -9.15 -12.40
C VAL A 57 -7.16 -8.14 -11.85
N SER A 58 -8.32 -8.01 -12.49
CA SER A 58 -9.40 -7.13 -12.03
C SER A 58 -9.90 -7.56 -10.66
N PHE A 59 -10.15 -8.86 -10.45
CA PHE A 59 -10.53 -9.43 -9.16
C PHE A 59 -9.51 -9.12 -8.07
N PHE A 60 -8.22 -9.28 -8.37
CA PHE A 60 -7.15 -8.96 -7.43
C PHE A 60 -7.20 -7.49 -7.00
N PHE A 61 -7.29 -6.55 -7.94
CA PHE A 61 -7.33 -5.13 -7.60
C PHE A 61 -8.64 -4.72 -6.93
N SER A 62 -9.79 -5.24 -7.38
CA SER A 62 -11.06 -5.00 -6.71
C SER A 62 -11.05 -5.48 -5.27
N HIS A 63 -10.39 -6.61 -4.98
CA HIS A 63 -10.18 -7.07 -3.61
C HIS A 63 -9.30 -6.13 -2.79
N LEU A 64 -8.20 -5.64 -3.36
CA LEU A 64 -7.37 -4.66 -2.67
C LEU A 64 -8.14 -3.36 -2.38
N LEU A 65 -9.05 -2.96 -3.26
CA LEU A 65 -9.86 -1.74 -3.15
C LEU A 65 -11.15 -1.91 -2.34
N SER A 66 -11.46 -3.13 -1.88
CA SER A 66 -12.75 -3.40 -1.25
C SER A 66 -12.89 -2.70 0.09
N PRO A 67 -14.09 -2.17 0.41
CA PRO A 67 -14.38 -1.65 1.75
C PRO A 67 -14.29 -2.76 2.80
N HIS A 68 -13.95 -2.41 4.05
CA HIS A 68 -13.67 -3.31 5.18
C HIS A 68 -12.21 -3.73 5.37
N ARG A 69 -11.25 -2.88 4.97
CA ARG A 69 -9.82 -3.11 5.21
C ARG A 69 -9.48 -3.04 6.69
N SER A 70 -8.42 -3.73 7.10
CA SER A 70 -8.03 -3.92 8.51
C SER A 70 -7.91 -2.62 9.32
N TYR A 71 -7.66 -1.52 8.62
CA TYR A 71 -7.46 -0.17 9.12
C TYR A 71 -8.68 0.78 9.01
N ASP A 72 -9.79 0.33 8.44
CA ASP A 72 -11.06 1.09 8.41
C ASP A 72 -11.78 1.09 9.78
N LEU A 73 -11.29 0.31 10.74
CA LEU A 73 -11.87 0.19 12.09
C LEU A 73 -10.89 0.74 13.14
N PRO A 74 -11.39 1.24 14.29
CA PRO A 74 -10.56 1.81 15.35
C PRO A 74 -9.39 0.90 15.76
N LEU A 75 -8.29 1.54 16.20
CA LEU A 75 -7.02 0.89 16.56
C LEU A 75 -7.17 -0.22 17.62
N ASP A 76 -8.20 -0.19 18.45
CA ASP A 76 -8.37 -1.02 19.67
C ASP A 76 -9.07 -2.38 19.49
N ARG A 77 -9.16 -2.94 18.27
CA ARG A 77 -9.68 -4.31 18.13
C ARG A 77 -8.56 -5.36 18.32
N PRO A 78 -8.79 -6.40 19.15
CA PRO A 78 -7.78 -7.40 19.46
C PRO A 78 -7.26 -8.10 18.20
N ASP A 79 -5.93 -8.31 18.17
CA ASP A 79 -5.12 -8.87 17.07
C ASP A 79 -5.50 -10.29 16.60
N GLY A 80 -6.58 -10.87 17.14
CA GLY A 80 -6.82 -12.32 17.15
C GLY A 80 -7.44 -12.91 15.89
N GLU A 81 -8.52 -12.36 15.35
CA GLU A 81 -9.37 -13.14 14.43
C GLU A 81 -10.04 -12.29 13.36
N ARG A 82 -9.54 -12.46 12.12
CA ARG A 82 -10.32 -12.80 10.91
C ARG A 82 -9.49 -12.43 9.68
N GLU A 83 -9.25 -13.43 8.82
CA GLU A 83 -9.29 -13.18 7.38
C GLU A 83 -10.67 -12.57 7.14
N ARG A 84 -10.72 -11.28 6.80
CA ARG A 84 -11.98 -10.53 6.73
C ARG A 84 -12.79 -10.99 5.53
N SER A 85 -12.08 -11.43 4.50
CA SER A 85 -12.62 -12.08 3.33
C SER A 85 -11.99 -13.47 3.18
N PRO A 86 -12.75 -14.49 2.72
CA PRO A 86 -12.21 -15.82 2.40
C PRO A 86 -11.06 -15.75 1.38
N PHE A 87 -10.99 -14.68 0.58
CA PHE A 87 -9.96 -14.52 -0.44
C PHE A 87 -8.65 -13.90 0.06
N ASP A 88 -8.60 -13.35 1.28
CA ASP A 88 -7.42 -12.66 1.81
C ASP A 88 -6.16 -13.54 1.73
N LYS A 89 -6.28 -14.80 2.15
CA LYS A 89 -5.20 -15.79 2.07
C LYS A 89 -4.71 -15.99 0.65
N HIS A 90 -5.63 -16.16 -0.30
CA HIS A 90 -5.33 -16.44 -1.70
C HIS A 90 -4.71 -15.24 -2.40
N ILE A 91 -5.21 -14.03 -2.15
CA ILE A 91 -4.66 -12.76 -2.64
C ILE A 91 -3.24 -12.57 -2.14
N PHE A 92 -3.00 -12.77 -0.84
CA PHE A 92 -1.66 -12.68 -0.27
C PHE A 92 -0.72 -13.70 -0.91
N ASN A 93 -1.13 -14.98 -0.96
CA ASN A 93 -0.27 -16.05 -1.44
C ASN A 93 0.07 -15.86 -2.93
N LEU A 94 -0.90 -15.45 -3.75
CA LEU A 94 -0.67 -15.12 -5.16
C LEU A 94 0.33 -13.99 -5.29
N TYR A 95 0.14 -12.90 -4.53
CA TYR A 95 1.05 -11.76 -4.59
C TYR A 95 2.48 -12.12 -4.19
N ILE A 96 2.67 -12.83 -3.08
CA ILE A 96 4.00 -13.30 -2.65
C ILE A 96 4.64 -14.20 -3.70
N LYS A 97 3.87 -15.14 -4.28
CA LYS A 97 4.36 -16.01 -5.35
C LYS A 97 4.81 -15.19 -6.56
N LEU A 98 4.03 -14.20 -7.00
CA LEU A 98 4.38 -13.33 -8.12
C LEU A 98 5.64 -12.50 -7.84
N VAL A 99 5.79 -11.96 -6.63
CA VAL A 99 7.02 -11.23 -6.28
C VAL A 99 8.22 -12.18 -6.27
N ARG A 100 8.11 -13.40 -5.73
CA ARG A 100 9.19 -14.41 -5.80
C ARG A 100 9.56 -14.77 -7.23
N ILE A 101 8.58 -14.97 -8.11
CA ILE A 101 8.81 -15.17 -9.55
C ILE A 101 9.58 -13.98 -10.12
N TYR A 102 9.14 -12.76 -9.81
CA TYR A 102 9.83 -11.54 -10.22
C TYR A 102 11.26 -11.43 -9.65
N LEU A 103 11.55 -11.96 -8.47
CA LEU A 103 12.91 -11.92 -7.91
C LEU A 103 13.84 -12.94 -8.58
N ASN A 104 13.32 -14.08 -9.02
CA ASN A 104 14.13 -15.22 -9.47
C ASN A 104 14.24 -15.37 -11.00
N LYS A 105 13.30 -14.82 -11.78
CA LYS A 105 13.28 -14.96 -13.26
C LYS A 105 13.89 -13.77 -14.01
N ASP A 106 14.11 -13.94 -15.31
CA ASP A 106 14.59 -12.84 -16.16
C ASP A 106 13.59 -11.66 -16.24
N ARG A 107 14.12 -10.45 -16.47
CA ARG A 107 13.31 -9.22 -16.57
C ARG A 107 12.34 -9.25 -17.75
N ARG A 108 12.70 -9.88 -18.87
CA ARG A 108 11.85 -9.96 -20.07
C ARG A 108 10.63 -10.85 -19.82
N GLU A 109 10.84 -11.99 -19.16
CA GLU A 109 9.78 -12.94 -18.77
C GLU A 109 8.76 -12.32 -17.81
N THR A 110 9.23 -11.44 -16.93
CA THR A 110 8.41 -10.87 -15.84
C THR A 110 7.90 -9.46 -16.11
N SER A 111 8.12 -8.94 -17.33
CA SER A 111 7.75 -7.58 -17.75
C SER A 111 6.27 -7.24 -17.48
N THR A 112 5.36 -8.14 -17.86
CA THR A 112 3.90 -7.97 -17.69
C THR A 112 3.52 -7.86 -16.21
N ILE A 113 4.00 -8.78 -15.37
CA ILE A 113 3.66 -8.75 -13.94
C ILE A 113 4.32 -7.55 -13.26
N LYS A 114 5.51 -7.14 -13.71
CA LYS A 114 6.21 -5.95 -13.22
C LYS A 114 5.43 -4.67 -13.50
N SER A 115 4.92 -4.50 -14.72
CA SER A 115 4.19 -3.29 -15.12
C SER A 115 2.81 -3.16 -14.48
N THR A 116 2.28 -4.23 -13.91
CA THR A 116 0.90 -4.28 -13.42
C THR A 116 0.85 -4.51 -11.92
N LEU A 117 1.44 -5.59 -11.42
CA LEU A 117 1.28 -6.10 -10.06
C LEU A 117 2.48 -5.76 -9.16
N ILE A 118 3.71 -5.81 -9.66
CA ILE A 118 4.92 -5.58 -8.85
C ILE A 118 5.26 -4.08 -8.79
N LYS A 119 4.37 -3.32 -8.12
CA LYS A 119 4.52 -1.88 -7.87
C LYS A 119 4.47 -1.61 -6.37
N ILE A 120 5.10 -0.52 -5.94
CA ILE A 120 5.10 -0.13 -4.52
C ILE A 120 3.71 0.15 -3.95
N HIS A 121 2.81 0.80 -4.69
CA HIS A 121 1.45 1.04 -4.21
C HIS A 121 0.74 -0.28 -3.90
N VAL A 122 0.82 -1.26 -4.81
CA VAL A 122 0.26 -2.61 -4.62
C VAL A 122 0.96 -3.34 -3.47
N PHE A 123 2.28 -3.20 -3.36
CA PHE A 123 3.04 -3.80 -2.26
C PHE A 123 2.63 -3.20 -0.91
N MET A 124 2.37 -1.89 -0.88
CA MET A 124 1.89 -1.18 0.30
C MET A 124 0.46 -1.58 0.66
N ASP A 125 -0.44 -1.75 -0.31
CA ASP A 125 -1.78 -2.26 -0.05
C ASP A 125 -1.72 -3.64 0.62
N ILE A 126 -0.88 -4.53 0.11
CA ILE A 126 -0.64 -5.85 0.72
C ILE A 126 -0.04 -5.72 2.12
N ILE A 127 0.94 -4.84 2.33
CA ILE A 127 1.48 -4.61 3.67
C ILE A 127 0.36 -4.14 4.61
N MET A 128 -0.39 -3.11 4.22
CA MET A 128 -1.43 -2.50 5.05
C MET A 128 -2.53 -3.49 5.38
N MET A 129 -2.94 -4.35 4.44
CA MET A 129 -3.90 -5.41 4.71
C MET A 129 -3.39 -6.40 5.77
N PHE A 130 -2.13 -6.82 5.69
CA PHE A 130 -1.60 -7.96 6.46
C PHE A 130 -0.62 -7.60 7.59
N HIS A 131 -0.40 -6.31 7.88
CA HIS A 131 0.63 -5.86 8.85
C HIS A 131 0.42 -6.33 10.30
N ARG A 132 -0.83 -6.64 10.68
CA ARG A 132 -1.20 -7.14 12.01
C ARG A 132 -0.89 -8.64 12.18
N SER A 133 -0.93 -9.43 11.11
CA SER A 133 -0.62 -10.86 11.17
C SER A 133 0.89 -11.09 11.35
N LYS A 134 1.30 -11.65 12.50
CA LYS A 134 2.71 -11.96 12.80
C LYS A 134 3.36 -12.83 11.71
N ARG A 135 2.65 -13.87 11.25
CA ARG A 135 3.13 -14.80 10.21
C ARG A 135 3.33 -14.08 8.87
N LYS A 136 2.31 -13.37 8.39
CA LYS A 136 2.34 -12.68 7.09
C LYS A 136 3.36 -11.54 7.07
N LYS A 137 3.45 -10.78 8.17
CA LYS A 137 4.50 -9.78 8.40
C LYS A 137 5.92 -10.36 8.26
N LYS A 138 6.19 -11.54 8.85
CA LYS A 138 7.49 -12.20 8.73
C LYS A 138 7.79 -12.54 7.26
N GLU A 139 6.80 -13.06 6.55
CA GLU A 139 6.93 -13.43 5.13
C GLU A 139 7.21 -12.22 4.23
N ILE A 140 6.52 -11.10 4.43
CA ILE A 140 6.80 -9.83 3.72
C ILE A 140 8.23 -9.36 3.99
N LYS A 141 8.68 -9.38 5.27
CA LYS A 141 10.04 -8.96 5.63
C LYS A 141 11.11 -9.82 4.96
N ASN A 142 10.90 -11.14 4.93
CA ASN A 142 11.81 -12.05 4.24
C ASN A 142 11.92 -11.70 2.76
N LEU A 143 10.78 -11.44 2.12
CA LEU A 143 10.73 -11.08 0.70
C LEU A 143 11.42 -9.74 0.40
N LEU A 144 11.30 -8.75 1.29
CA LEU A 144 12.04 -7.49 1.19
C LEU A 144 13.56 -7.71 1.33
N ASN A 145 13.98 -8.54 2.29
CA ASN A 145 15.40 -8.86 2.48
C ASN A 145 15.97 -9.61 1.27
N GLU A 146 15.21 -10.54 0.68
CA GLU A 146 15.59 -11.22 -0.56
C GLU A 146 15.74 -10.22 -1.71
N ALA A 147 14.75 -9.34 -1.90
CA ALA A 147 14.78 -8.30 -2.93
C ALA A 147 15.98 -7.35 -2.78
N TYR A 148 16.33 -7.01 -1.54
CA TYR A 148 17.52 -6.22 -1.22
C TYR A 148 18.81 -6.97 -1.58
N ARG A 149 18.91 -8.25 -1.17
CA ARG A 149 20.07 -9.10 -1.44
C ARG A 149 20.34 -9.29 -2.92
N VAL A 150 19.31 -9.48 -3.74
CA VAL A 150 19.46 -9.68 -5.19
C VAL A 150 19.43 -8.35 -5.98
N ASN A 151 19.54 -7.21 -5.29
CA ASN A 151 19.50 -5.86 -5.85
C ASN A 151 18.30 -5.60 -6.80
N ARG A 152 17.17 -6.26 -6.53
CA ARG A 152 15.91 -6.02 -7.24
C ARG A 152 15.01 -5.06 -6.49
N ILE A 153 15.36 -4.63 -5.28
CA ILE A 153 14.57 -3.69 -4.46
C ILE A 153 14.16 -2.41 -5.20
N ASN A 154 14.91 -2.02 -6.23
CA ASN A 154 14.59 -0.95 -7.16
C ASN A 154 13.20 -1.03 -7.81
N PHE A 155 12.56 -2.21 -7.86
CA PHE A 155 11.17 -2.36 -8.31
C PHE A 155 10.19 -1.53 -7.47
N LEU A 156 10.53 -1.29 -6.20
CA LEU A 156 9.72 -0.49 -5.30
C LEU A 156 9.71 0.99 -5.65
N ASN A 157 10.65 1.50 -6.46
CA ASN A 157 10.68 2.92 -6.85
C ASN A 157 10.34 3.88 -5.68
N MET A 158 11.06 3.74 -4.57
CA MET A 158 10.71 4.33 -3.28
C MET A 158 10.50 5.83 -3.37
N SER A 159 11.31 6.53 -4.16
CA SER A 159 11.18 7.97 -4.40
C SER A 159 9.81 8.37 -4.94
N LYS A 160 9.21 7.58 -5.84
CA LYS A 160 7.86 7.86 -6.37
C LYS A 160 6.79 7.72 -5.30
N TYR A 161 6.89 6.70 -4.45
CA TYR A 161 5.93 6.52 -3.35
C TYR A 161 6.07 7.59 -2.29
N ILE A 162 7.29 8.04 -2.04
CA ILE A 162 7.58 9.17 -1.17
C ILE A 162 6.90 10.45 -1.67
N SER A 163 7.06 10.78 -2.95
CA SER A 163 6.39 11.94 -3.54
C SER A 163 4.87 11.82 -3.42
N PHE A 164 4.33 10.62 -3.63
CA PHE A 164 2.92 10.34 -3.42
C PHE A 164 2.49 10.62 -1.97
N LEU A 165 3.19 10.07 -0.96
CA LEU A 165 2.87 10.31 0.45
C LEU A 165 2.89 11.79 0.83
N TYR A 166 3.80 12.58 0.24
CA TYR A 166 3.87 14.01 0.47
C TYR A 166 2.66 14.77 -0.09
N GLU A 167 2.25 14.46 -1.32
CA GLU A 167 1.05 15.05 -1.93
C GLU A 167 -0.23 14.63 -1.20
N GLU A 168 -0.30 13.40 -0.67
CA GLU A 168 -1.39 12.94 0.18
C GLU A 168 -1.49 13.77 1.47
N VAL A 169 -0.38 14.15 2.12
CA VAL A 169 -0.40 15.04 3.31
C VAL A 169 -1.01 16.39 2.97
N LYS A 170 -0.58 17.00 1.85
CA LYS A 170 -1.10 18.31 1.42
C LYS A 170 -2.61 18.23 1.19
N THR A 171 -3.05 17.21 0.45
CA THR A 171 -4.46 16.98 0.14
C THR A 171 -5.28 16.79 1.42
N LEU A 172 -4.79 15.98 2.37
CA LEU A 172 -5.44 15.78 3.66
C LEU A 172 -5.53 17.07 4.47
N LYS A 173 -4.47 17.86 4.51
CA LYS A 173 -4.47 19.17 5.18
C LYS A 173 -5.56 20.08 4.62
N GLU A 174 -5.64 20.22 3.29
CA GLU A 174 -6.67 21.03 2.63
C GLU A 174 -8.10 20.51 2.89
N GLU A 175 -8.29 19.19 2.98
CA GLU A 175 -9.57 18.60 3.33
C GLU A 175 -9.97 18.86 4.78
N ILE A 176 -9.02 18.83 5.71
CA ILE A 176 -9.24 19.16 7.12
C ILE A 176 -9.60 20.63 7.30
N GLU A 177 -8.87 21.54 6.66
CA GLU A 177 -9.14 22.98 6.70
C GLU A 177 -10.54 23.30 6.12
N ARG A 178 -10.88 22.70 4.97
CA ARG A 178 -12.23 22.81 4.39
C ARG A 178 -13.31 22.26 5.32
N HIS A 179 -13.07 21.15 6.00
CA HIS A 179 -14.02 20.58 6.94
C HIS A 179 -14.23 21.49 8.16
N ALA A 180 -13.17 22.11 8.68
CA ALA A 180 -13.24 23.06 9.79
C ALA A 180 -14.13 24.27 9.46
N HIS A 181 -14.18 24.68 8.19
CA HIS A 181 -14.99 25.81 7.73
C HIS A 181 -16.42 25.43 7.30
N ASN A 182 -16.59 24.29 6.60
CA ASN A 182 -17.86 23.96 5.92
C ASN A 182 -18.62 22.77 6.53
N ARG A 183 -18.14 22.17 7.63
CA ARG A 183 -18.72 20.98 8.29
C ARG A 183 -19.16 19.89 7.28
N GLY A 184 -18.23 19.47 6.41
CA GLY A 184 -18.44 18.41 5.42
C GLY A 184 -18.63 17.01 6.05
N ASN A 185 -18.52 15.95 5.24
CA ASN A 185 -18.65 14.57 5.73
C ASN A 185 -17.44 14.15 6.59
N LEU A 186 -17.56 14.26 7.92
CA LEU A 186 -16.53 13.91 8.89
C LEU A 186 -16.05 12.45 8.78
N GLN A 187 -16.97 11.52 8.52
CA GLN A 187 -16.64 10.10 8.46
C GLN A 187 -15.67 9.80 7.31
N ASN A 188 -15.93 10.34 6.11
CA ASN A 188 -15.03 10.17 4.97
C ASN A 188 -13.63 10.74 5.24
N LEU A 189 -13.56 11.90 5.92
CA LEU A 189 -12.29 12.51 6.29
C LEU A 189 -11.51 11.64 7.28
N LEU A 190 -12.19 11.10 8.32
CA LEU A 190 -11.59 10.19 9.28
C LEU A 190 -11.06 8.90 8.63
N PHE A 191 -11.79 8.34 7.66
CA PHE A 191 -11.32 7.17 6.91
C PHE A 191 -10.01 7.45 6.17
N LYS A 192 -9.93 8.56 5.43
CA LYS A 192 -8.71 8.93 4.69
C LYS A 192 -7.51 9.15 5.61
N ILE A 193 -7.74 9.81 6.75
CA ILE A 193 -6.68 10.07 7.74
C ILE A 193 -6.18 8.76 8.34
N ASN A 194 -7.09 7.83 8.67
CA ASN A 194 -6.71 6.51 9.17
C ASN A 194 -5.95 5.69 8.11
N GLU A 195 -6.41 5.66 6.87
CA GLU A 195 -5.73 5.00 5.76
C GLU A 195 -4.31 5.55 5.60
N PHE A 196 -4.17 6.86 5.60
CA PHE A 196 -2.88 7.53 5.47
C PHE A 196 -1.94 7.26 6.67
N ALA A 197 -2.46 7.34 7.90
CA ALA A 197 -1.68 7.04 9.10
C ALA A 197 -1.18 5.59 9.11
N VAL A 198 -2.02 4.63 8.71
CA VAL A 198 -1.62 3.22 8.60
C VAL A 198 -0.64 3.01 7.44
N ALA A 199 -0.81 3.69 6.30
CA ALA A 199 0.14 3.64 5.20
C ALA A 199 1.53 4.08 5.66
N LEU A 200 1.62 5.20 6.38
CA LEU A 200 2.89 5.68 6.93
C LEU A 200 3.47 4.76 7.98
N PHE A 201 2.66 4.29 8.94
CA PHE A 201 3.11 3.34 9.94
C PHE A 201 3.70 2.09 9.29
N CYS A 202 2.99 1.53 8.31
CA CYS A 202 3.44 0.37 7.56
C CYS A 202 4.73 0.66 6.78
N PHE A 203 4.77 1.79 6.08
CA PHE A 203 5.93 2.18 5.30
C PHE A 203 7.16 2.30 6.21
N VAL A 204 7.04 3.03 7.32
CA VAL A 204 8.11 3.17 8.32
C VAL A 204 8.53 1.80 8.86
N LYS A 205 7.58 1.00 9.33
CA LYS A 205 7.85 -0.28 9.98
C LYS A 205 8.53 -1.31 9.09
N PHE A 206 8.24 -1.31 7.80
CA PHE A 206 8.81 -2.26 6.84
C PHE A 206 10.04 -1.71 6.13
N PHE A 207 10.14 -0.40 5.90
CA PHE A 207 11.23 0.17 5.10
C PHE A 207 12.31 0.93 5.89
N HIS A 208 12.11 1.21 7.19
CA HIS A 208 13.14 1.83 8.05
C HIS A 208 14.52 1.17 7.95
N PRO A 209 14.65 -0.18 7.99
CA PRO A 209 15.96 -0.81 8.05
C PRO A 209 16.75 -0.77 6.73
N PHE A 210 16.16 -0.23 5.66
CA PHE A 210 16.75 -0.27 4.33
C PHE A 210 17.45 1.04 3.97
N ASN A 211 18.59 0.91 3.30
CA ASN A 211 19.30 2.04 2.73
C ASN A 211 18.67 2.46 1.40
N TYR A 212 18.85 3.74 1.07
CA TYR A 212 18.49 4.24 -0.26
C TYR A 212 19.41 3.63 -1.33
N PHE A 213 18.85 3.28 -2.49
CA PHE A 213 19.62 2.82 -3.63
C PHE A 213 19.75 3.94 -4.65
N ASP A 214 20.97 4.42 -4.85
CA ASP A 214 21.28 5.41 -5.87
C ASP A 214 21.37 4.70 -7.23
N ARG A 215 20.44 5.00 -8.14
CA ARG A 215 20.40 4.40 -9.47
C ARG A 215 21.50 4.88 -10.40
N MET A 216 22.07 6.04 -10.09
CA MET A 216 22.97 6.77 -10.98
C MET A 216 24.41 6.42 -10.67
N GLU A 217 24.68 6.27 -9.38
CA GLU A 217 25.90 5.65 -8.90
C GLU A 217 25.81 4.11 -8.85
N ASN A 218 24.63 3.55 -9.13
CA ASN A 218 24.32 2.12 -9.07
C ASN A 218 24.78 1.45 -7.76
N LYS A 219 24.65 2.17 -6.63
CA LYS A 219 25.16 1.74 -5.34
C LYS A 219 24.18 2.04 -4.21
N GLN A 220 24.26 1.25 -3.14
CA GLN A 220 23.52 1.52 -1.92
C GLN A 220 24.20 2.65 -1.15
N THR A 221 23.42 3.63 -0.71
CA THR A 221 23.92 4.68 0.18
C THR A 221 24.08 4.15 1.60
N LYS A 222 24.74 4.91 2.47
CA LYS A 222 24.73 4.65 3.92
C LYS A 222 23.50 5.24 4.61
N ASP A 223 22.77 6.14 3.93
CA ASP A 223 21.57 6.77 4.46
C ASP A 223 20.38 5.81 4.45
N LEU A 224 19.66 5.77 5.57
CA LEU A 224 18.35 5.11 5.65
C LEU A 224 17.32 5.89 4.82
N ILE A 225 16.43 5.15 4.16
CA ILE A 225 15.34 5.75 3.36
C ILE A 225 14.50 6.72 4.20
N LEU A 226 14.24 6.38 5.47
CA LEU A 226 13.46 7.23 6.37
C LEU A 226 14.21 8.48 6.85
N LEU A 227 15.52 8.42 7.03
CA LEU A 227 16.29 9.61 7.39
C LEU A 227 16.17 10.66 6.28
N ARG A 228 16.31 10.26 5.01
CA ARG A 228 16.09 11.17 3.86
C ARG A 228 14.66 11.73 3.80
N LEU A 229 13.68 10.99 4.32
CA LEU A 229 12.28 11.40 4.34
C LEU A 229 11.94 12.44 5.40
N ILE A 230 12.51 12.30 6.60
CA ILE A 230 12.28 13.23 7.71
C ILE A 230 12.80 14.63 7.37
N PHE A 231 13.87 14.69 6.57
CA PHE A 231 14.48 15.94 6.11
C PHE A 231 13.95 16.42 4.75
N TYR A 232 12.89 15.80 4.22
CA TYR A 232 12.23 16.28 3.00
C TYR A 232 11.49 17.60 3.30
N ARG A 233 12.09 18.71 2.85
CA ARG A 233 11.49 20.04 2.88
C ARG A 233 11.07 20.38 1.46
N GLY A 234 9.80 20.16 1.15
CA GLY A 234 9.25 20.31 -0.19
C GLY A 234 9.54 21.71 -0.77
N VAL A 235 9.89 21.73 -2.05
CA VAL A 235 9.89 22.93 -2.89
C VAL A 235 8.97 22.65 -4.07
N ASP A 236 8.22 23.67 -4.48
CA ASP A 236 7.15 23.62 -5.47
C ASP A 236 7.54 22.94 -6.78
N VAL A 237 6.56 22.20 -7.30
CA VAL A 237 6.63 21.40 -8.52
C VAL A 237 6.73 22.33 -9.72
N GLY A 238 7.96 22.60 -10.14
CA GLY A 238 8.26 23.50 -11.25
C GLY A 238 9.54 23.15 -12.01
N SER A 239 9.84 21.88 -12.23
CA SER A 239 10.62 21.40 -13.38
C SER A 239 10.85 19.89 -13.30
N PHE A 240 10.17 19.16 -14.17
CA PHE A 240 10.53 17.80 -14.50
C PHE A 240 11.90 17.81 -15.19
N SER A 241 12.98 17.62 -14.42
CA SER A 241 14.20 17.01 -14.94
C SER A 241 14.59 15.87 -14.01
N LEU A 242 14.69 14.67 -14.57
CA LEU A 242 15.29 13.48 -13.94
C LEU A 242 16.81 13.72 -13.83
N SER A 243 17.21 14.71 -13.03
CA SER A 243 18.62 14.94 -12.70
C SER A 243 19.00 14.12 -11.47
N THR A 244 20.24 13.68 -11.50
CA THR A 244 20.75 12.46 -10.89
C THR A 244 21.79 12.75 -9.82
N SER A 245 21.93 14.02 -9.50
CA SER A 245 22.53 14.53 -8.30
C SER A 245 21.50 14.46 -7.16
N ALA A 246 21.97 14.19 -5.94
CA ALA A 246 21.29 14.65 -4.74
C ALA A 246 20.75 16.08 -5.02
N PRO A 247 19.43 16.32 -4.94
CA PRO A 247 18.87 17.59 -5.39
C PRO A 247 19.60 18.74 -4.68
N GLU A 248 19.87 19.85 -5.37
CA GLU A 248 20.57 21.01 -4.77
C GLU A 248 19.91 21.49 -3.46
N ILE A 249 18.63 21.13 -3.26
CA ILE A 249 17.83 21.10 -2.01
C ILE A 249 18.52 20.47 -0.78
N LEU A 250 19.54 19.62 -0.97
CA LEU A 250 20.33 18.99 0.10
C LEU A 250 21.61 19.78 0.44
N LYS A 251 21.92 20.85 -0.30
CA LYS A 251 23.00 21.79 -0.01
C LYS A 251 22.35 23.03 0.59
N GLY A 252 22.64 23.30 1.86
CA GLY A 252 21.85 24.19 2.70
C GLY A 252 21.56 25.58 2.10
N GLY A 253 20.31 26.00 2.26
CA GLY A 253 19.94 27.41 2.36
C GLY A 253 19.35 27.65 3.74
N GLU A 254 20.12 28.26 4.63
CA GLU A 254 19.60 28.90 5.84
C GLU A 254 18.56 29.94 5.39
N GLY A 255 17.32 29.87 5.89
CA GLY A 255 16.42 31.03 5.80
C GLY A 255 14.91 30.80 5.67
N SER A 256 14.41 29.66 5.18
CA SER A 256 12.95 29.48 5.07
C SER A 256 12.43 28.49 6.12
N GLY A 257 11.62 29.01 7.05
CA GLY A 257 10.96 28.28 8.15
C GLY A 257 9.90 27.26 7.71
N GLY A 258 10.26 26.31 6.84
CA GLY A 258 9.42 25.18 6.49
C GLY A 258 9.40 24.13 7.59
N SER A 259 8.21 23.82 8.12
CA SER A 259 8.00 22.72 9.06
C SER A 259 8.27 21.36 8.41
N SER A 260 8.91 20.45 9.15
CA SER A 260 9.22 19.10 8.68
C SER A 260 7.95 18.28 8.44
N PHE A 261 8.03 17.28 7.56
CA PHE A 261 6.94 16.32 7.30
C PHE A 261 6.32 15.74 8.59
N ILE A 262 7.16 15.38 9.56
CA ILE A 262 6.72 14.89 10.88
C ILE A 262 5.99 16.00 11.66
N HIS A 263 6.49 17.23 11.63
CA HIS A 263 5.86 18.33 12.34
C HIS A 263 4.44 18.61 11.82
N LEU A 264 4.25 18.61 10.50
CA LEU A 264 2.92 18.74 9.88
C LEU A 264 1.99 17.61 10.32
N LEU A 265 2.45 16.36 10.25
CA LEU A 265 1.64 15.20 10.60
C LEU A 265 1.24 15.15 12.07
N VAL A 266 2.21 15.36 12.97
CA VAL A 266 2.00 15.36 14.42
C VAL A 266 1.07 16.50 14.81
N ARG A 267 1.28 17.70 14.24
CA ARG A 267 0.41 18.86 14.49
C ARG A 267 -1.02 18.59 14.02
N THR A 268 -1.21 18.08 12.82
CA THR A 268 -2.53 17.75 12.27
C THR A 268 -3.27 16.73 13.14
N TYR A 269 -2.57 15.69 13.62
CA TYR A 269 -3.17 14.69 14.52
C TYR A 269 -3.64 15.31 15.85
N PHE A 270 -2.79 16.11 16.50
CA PHE A 270 -3.13 16.73 17.79
C PHE A 270 -4.20 17.82 17.68
N GLU A 271 -4.22 18.60 16.60
CA GLU A 271 -5.28 19.60 16.35
C GLU A 271 -6.66 18.93 16.26
N MET A 272 -6.76 17.74 15.66
CA MET A 272 -8.02 17.00 15.58
C MET A 272 -8.48 16.43 16.93
N VAL A 273 -7.58 15.80 17.68
CA VAL A 273 -7.90 15.22 19.00
C VAL A 273 -8.31 16.30 20.01
N GLY A 274 -7.61 17.43 20.02
CA GLY A 274 -7.95 18.56 20.89
C GLY A 274 -9.29 19.23 20.56
N THR A 275 -9.79 19.09 19.32
CA THR A 275 -11.09 19.65 18.91
C THR A 275 -12.26 18.75 19.35
N GLU A 276 -12.06 17.43 19.44
CA GLU A 276 -13.01 16.47 19.97
C GLU A 276 -13.12 16.55 21.51
N GLU A 277 -11.99 16.62 22.23
CA GLU A 277 -11.98 16.76 23.69
C GLU A 277 -12.61 18.08 24.16
N ARG A 278 -12.38 19.18 23.42
CA ARG A 278 -13.04 20.47 23.71
C ARG A 278 -14.55 20.42 23.52
N LYS A 279 -15.07 19.68 22.53
CA LYS A 279 -16.52 19.49 22.36
C LYS A 279 -17.11 18.62 23.47
N HIS A 280 -16.38 17.62 23.95
CA HIS A 280 -16.82 16.75 25.03
C HIS A 280 -16.81 17.44 26.41
N LEU A 281 -15.90 18.40 26.60
CA LEU A 281 -15.85 19.26 27.80
C LEU A 281 -16.85 20.41 27.74
N LEU A 282 -17.08 21.01 26.57
CA LEU A 282 -18.08 22.08 26.40
C LEU A 282 -19.53 21.55 26.35
N GLY A 283 -19.75 20.28 26.00
CA GLY A 283 -21.07 19.62 26.06
C GLY A 283 -21.51 19.16 27.45
N ARG A 284 -20.62 19.19 28.45
CA ARG A 284 -20.94 18.91 29.87
C ARG A 284 -21.11 20.17 30.72
N GLY A 285 -21.03 21.36 30.10
CA GLY A 285 -21.22 22.66 30.76
C GLY A 285 -22.60 23.28 30.53
N SER A 286 -23.58 22.53 30.02
CA SER A 286 -24.93 23.03 29.76
C SER A 286 -25.97 21.90 29.83
N GLN A 287 -26.15 21.34 31.03
CA GLN A 287 -27.41 20.84 31.58
C GLN A 287 -27.22 20.41 33.02
#